data_AF-A0AA95G823-F1
#
_entry.id   AF-A0AA95G823-F1
#
_cell.length_a   1.000
_cell.length_b   1.000
_cell.length_c   1.000
_cell.angle_alpha   90.00
_cell.angle_beta   90.00
_cell.angle_gamma   90.00
#
_symmetry.space_group_name_H-M   'P 1'
#
loop_
_entity.id
_entity.type
_entity.pdbx_description
1 polymer ?
#
loop_
_entity_poly.entity_id
_entity_poly.type
_entity_poly.pdbx_seq_one_letter_code
_entity_poly.pdbx_strand_id
1 'polypeptide(L)'
;MSETSEILQHTPTHLPPDQNLNCKESDESFTISAEEAADILGVNRSRLSQLTSKGIFSFEKRKIDTRNRLFYKLSDLLNHQRNQFQNSHNYLPKNQQENIPIIEQTNNSFVETKITLSDKPKINSIVQTKNNKLKTAKELFEIEQSSNKKNELYNLIYKKYEDLLIVKEKITQAKHIETKEKIYFQNKLDQIENKVQNILKKLSILEENFSKKKEEEKSKKIVPSKKSKNWKTRKTKFLPTLTTSR
;
A
#
# COMPACT_ATOMS: atom_id res chain seq x y z
N MET A 1 -59.68 59.60 3.93
CA MET A 1 -59.75 59.22 2.51
C MET A 1 -58.40 58.58 2.21
N SER A 2 -58.19 57.33 2.62
CA SER A 2 -58.37 56.12 1.78
C SER A 2 -57.35 56.12 0.63
N GLU A 3 -56.45 55.18 0.40
CA GLU A 3 -56.38 53.77 0.79
C GLU A 3 -54.93 53.23 0.61
N THR A 4 -54.63 52.24 1.44
CA THR A 4 -53.66 51.16 1.38
C THR A 4 -53.00 50.77 0.04
N SER A 5 -51.69 50.52 0.08
CA SER A 5 -51.05 49.38 -0.58
C SER A 5 -49.79 48.97 0.19
N GLU A 6 -49.82 47.73 0.63
CA GLU A 6 -48.88 47.01 1.48
C GLU A 6 -47.65 46.49 0.71
N ILE A 7 -46.53 46.41 1.46
CA ILE A 7 -45.58 45.29 1.52
C ILE A 7 -44.80 44.92 0.24
N LEU A 8 -43.47 45.13 0.26
CA LEU A 8 -42.51 44.01 0.30
C LEU A 8 -41.09 44.47 0.62
N GLN A 9 -40.56 43.93 1.72
CA GLN A 9 -39.16 44.00 2.12
C GLN A 9 -38.30 43.26 1.07
N HIS A 10 -37.36 43.95 0.45
CA HIS A 10 -36.26 43.31 -0.28
C HIS A 10 -34.97 43.47 0.52
N THR A 11 -34.66 42.41 1.25
CA THR A 11 -33.30 42.10 1.73
C THR A 11 -32.34 42.06 0.55
N PRO A 12 -31.17 42.73 0.59
CA PRO A 12 -30.13 42.47 -0.39
C PRO A 12 -29.44 41.15 -0.02
N THR A 13 -29.89 40.08 -0.68
CA THR A 13 -29.20 38.81 -0.76
C THR A 13 -27.87 39.05 -1.47
N HIS A 14 -26.77 39.08 -0.70
CA HIS A 14 -25.42 39.16 -1.23
C HIS A 14 -25.05 37.80 -1.85
N LEU A 15 -25.45 37.59 -3.11
CA LEU A 15 -24.89 36.54 -3.97
C LEU A 15 -23.43 36.87 -4.25
N PRO A 16 -22.49 35.92 -4.16
CA PRO A 16 -21.15 36.14 -4.69
C PRO A 16 -21.20 36.07 -6.23
N PRO A 17 -20.40 36.87 -6.94
CA PRO A 17 -20.34 36.82 -8.39
C PRO A 17 -19.59 35.55 -8.82
N ASP A 18 -20.32 34.64 -9.47
CA ASP A 18 -19.71 33.64 -10.34
C ASP A 18 -19.16 34.34 -11.60
N GLN A 19 -18.14 33.70 -12.19
CA GLN A 19 -17.62 33.89 -13.55
C GLN A 19 -16.55 34.98 -13.74
N ASN A 20 -15.33 34.64 -13.33
CA ASN A 20 -14.18 34.83 -14.21
C ASN A 20 -13.65 33.46 -14.62
N LEU A 21 -14.27 32.90 -15.66
CA LEU A 21 -13.73 31.81 -16.46
C LEU A 21 -12.51 32.35 -17.21
N ASN A 22 -11.37 32.44 -16.53
CA ASN A 22 -10.11 32.52 -17.23
C ASN A 22 -9.72 31.10 -17.62
N CYS A 23 -10.18 30.68 -18.80
CA CYS A 23 -9.61 29.58 -19.58
C CYS A 23 -8.15 29.94 -19.89
N LYS A 24 -7.26 29.66 -18.93
CA LYS A 24 -5.86 29.45 -19.23
C LYS A 24 -5.65 27.95 -19.44
N GLU A 25 -5.06 27.67 -20.58
CA GLU A 25 -4.66 26.37 -21.10
C GLU A 25 -4.32 25.34 -20.03
N SER A 26 -4.89 24.17 -20.26
CA SER A 26 -4.62 22.89 -19.63
C SER A 26 -3.14 22.53 -19.64
N ASP A 27 -2.44 22.81 -18.54
CA ASP A 27 -1.61 21.76 -17.97
C ASP A 27 -2.58 20.82 -17.27
N GLU A 28 -2.73 19.59 -17.79
CA GLU A 28 -3.61 18.56 -17.24
C GLU A 28 -3.25 18.26 -15.78
N SER A 29 -3.77 19.08 -14.86
CA SER A 29 -3.56 18.88 -13.44
C SER A 29 -4.53 17.81 -12.97
N PHE A 30 -4.06 16.57 -12.88
CA PHE A 30 -4.81 15.46 -12.30
C PHE A 30 -5.34 15.86 -10.92
N THR A 31 -6.67 15.87 -10.81
CA THR A 31 -7.37 16.12 -9.56
C THR A 31 -7.83 14.82 -8.94
N ILE A 32 -7.65 14.65 -7.64
CA ILE A 32 -8.04 13.45 -6.90
C ILE A 32 -9.07 13.76 -5.81
N SER A 33 -9.77 12.72 -5.35
CA SER A 33 -10.81 12.87 -4.34
C SER A 33 -10.24 13.22 -2.96
N ALA A 34 -11.11 13.73 -2.08
CA ALA A 34 -10.73 14.03 -0.70
C ALA A 34 -10.30 12.80 0.11
N GLU A 35 -10.83 11.62 -0.22
CA GLU A 35 -10.40 10.35 0.37
C GLU A 35 -8.95 10.03 0.00
N GLU A 36 -8.64 9.99 -1.29
CA GLU A 36 -7.30 9.68 -1.79
C GLU A 36 -6.26 10.73 -1.37
N ALA A 37 -6.66 12.00 -1.34
CA ALA A 37 -5.78 13.10 -0.91
C ALA A 37 -5.36 12.95 0.57
N ALA A 38 -6.26 12.47 1.42
CA ALA A 38 -5.98 12.22 2.83
C ALA A 38 -4.97 11.07 2.98
N ASP A 39 -5.14 10.01 2.19
CA ASP A 39 -4.26 8.85 2.17
C ASP A 39 -2.83 9.21 1.70
N ILE A 40 -2.69 10.00 0.64
CA ILE A 40 -1.37 10.43 0.13
C ILE A 40 -0.60 11.24 1.16
N LEU A 41 -1.30 12.11 1.90
CA LEU A 41 -0.69 12.92 2.96
C LEU A 41 -0.48 12.14 4.27
N GLY A 42 -1.03 10.93 4.39
CA GLY A 42 -0.98 10.14 5.62
C GLY A 42 -1.74 10.79 6.79
N VAL A 43 -2.83 11.50 6.50
CA VAL A 43 -3.63 12.22 7.50
C VAL A 43 -5.11 11.83 7.43
N ASN A 44 -5.83 11.95 8.54
CA ASN A 44 -7.29 11.71 8.55
C ASN A 44 -8.05 12.82 7.79
N ARG A 45 -9.24 12.50 7.27
CA ARG A 45 -10.10 13.46 6.53
C ARG A 45 -10.42 14.74 7.31
N SER A 46 -10.59 14.64 8.63
CA SER A 46 -10.78 15.81 9.51
C SER A 46 -9.57 16.74 9.46
N ARG A 47 -8.36 16.18 9.48
CA ARG A 47 -7.13 16.95 9.38
C ARG A 47 -6.98 17.59 8.00
N LEU A 48 -7.29 16.85 6.93
CA LEU A 48 -7.32 17.42 5.58
C LEU A 48 -8.29 18.61 5.48
N SER A 49 -9.51 18.47 6.02
CA SER A 49 -10.51 19.55 6.05
C SER A 49 -10.00 20.82 6.77
N GLN A 50 -9.25 20.66 7.87
CA GLN A 50 -8.61 21.79 8.56
C GLN A 50 -7.53 22.45 7.69
N LEU A 51 -6.71 21.67 6.99
CA LEU A 51 -5.67 22.21 6.10
C LEU A 51 -6.31 22.97 4.93
N THR A 52 -7.40 22.44 4.37
CA THR A 52 -8.19 23.10 3.33
C THR A 52 -8.83 24.40 3.84
N SER A 53 -9.41 24.39 5.05
CA SER A 53 -10.00 25.57 5.67
C SER A 53 -8.96 26.66 5.99
N LYS A 54 -7.70 26.26 6.21
CA LYS A 54 -6.55 27.16 6.37
C LYS A 54 -6.00 27.69 5.04
N GLY A 55 -6.57 27.30 3.90
CA GLY A 55 -6.12 27.72 2.58
C GLY A 55 -4.80 27.10 2.13
N ILE A 56 -4.37 26.00 2.76
CA ILE A 56 -3.10 25.33 2.42
C ILE A 56 -3.22 24.60 1.08
N PHE A 57 -4.41 24.04 0.80
CA PHE A 57 -4.69 23.33 -0.44
C PHE A 57 -5.81 24.02 -1.20
N SER A 58 -5.57 24.24 -2.49
CA SER A 58 -6.62 24.63 -3.42
C SER A 58 -7.51 23.42 -3.71
N PHE A 59 -8.81 23.65 -3.82
CA PHE A 59 -9.77 22.61 -4.11
C PHE A 59 -10.76 23.04 -5.19
N GLU A 60 -11.22 22.06 -5.95
CA GLU A 60 -12.31 22.19 -6.90
C GLU A 60 -13.53 21.48 -6.33
N LYS A 61 -14.67 22.15 -6.31
CA LYS A 61 -15.93 21.56 -5.86
C LYS A 61 -16.68 21.02 -7.06
N ARG A 62 -16.78 19.69 -7.16
CA ARG A 62 -17.56 19.03 -8.22
C ARG A 62 -18.77 18.33 -7.63
N LYS A 63 -19.90 18.41 -8.33
CA LYS A 63 -21.09 17.62 -8.01
C LYS A 63 -20.94 16.27 -8.68
N ILE A 64 -20.71 15.23 -7.88
CA ILE A 64 -20.69 13.85 -8.37
C ILE A 64 -21.87 13.14 -7.74
N ASP A 65 -22.67 12.55 -8.63
CA ASP A 65 -23.95 11.95 -8.27
C ASP A 65 -24.84 13.00 -7.56
N THR A 66 -25.18 12.80 -6.28
CA THR A 66 -26.05 13.70 -5.50
C THR A 66 -25.31 14.60 -4.52
N ARG A 67 -23.97 14.50 -4.44
CA ARG A 67 -23.18 15.17 -3.39
C ARG A 67 -22.11 16.10 -3.96
N ASN A 68 -21.91 17.21 -3.27
CA ASN A 68 -20.77 18.07 -3.50
C ASN A 68 -19.52 17.38 -2.93
N ARG A 69 -18.57 17.05 -3.79
CA ARG A 69 -17.28 16.47 -3.41
C ARG A 69 -16.16 17.46 -3.71
N LEU A 70 -15.15 17.45 -2.84
CA LEU A 70 -13.96 18.27 -2.98
C LEU A 70 -12.89 17.46 -3.69
N PHE A 71 -12.27 18.10 -4.67
CA PHE A 71 -11.18 17.56 -5.47
C PHE A 71 -9.94 18.41 -5.29
N TYR A 72 -8.79 17.77 -5.15
CA TYR A 72 -7.52 18.44 -4.88
C TYR A 72 -6.54 18.15 -6.01
N LYS A 73 -5.68 19.12 -6.33
CA LYS A 73 -4.62 18.92 -7.32
C LYS A 73 -3.55 17.99 -6.75
N LEU A 74 -3.23 16.92 -7.48
CA LEU A 74 -2.22 15.95 -7.05
C LEU A 74 -0.84 16.58 -6.90
N SER A 75 -0.49 17.52 -7.77
CA SER A 75 0.77 18.29 -7.72
C SER A 75 0.98 18.96 -6.35
N ASP A 76 -0.07 19.59 -5.83
CA ASP A 76 0.00 20.40 -4.61
C ASP A 76 0.19 19.49 -3.40
N LEU A 77 -0.48 18.35 -3.39
CA LEU A 77 -0.38 17.34 -2.34
C LEU A 77 1.01 16.70 -2.29
N LEU A 78 1.55 16.30 -3.46
CA LEU A 78 2.89 15.71 -3.54
C LEU A 78 3.99 16.72 -3.20
N ASN A 79 3.85 17.98 -3.62
CA ASN A 79 4.79 19.03 -3.26
C ASN A 79 4.76 19.32 -1.76
N HIS A 80 3.57 19.39 -1.16
CA HIS A 80 3.45 19.52 0.29
C HIS A 80 4.12 18.35 1.01
N GLN A 81 3.87 17.11 0.56
CA GLN A 81 4.50 15.93 1.13
C GLN A 81 6.03 15.97 1.03
N ARG A 82 6.58 16.33 -0.13
CA ARG A 82 8.04 16.50 -0.32
C ARG A 82 8.61 17.57 0.61
N ASN A 83 7.95 18.71 0.74
CA ASN A 83 8.38 19.79 1.62
C ASN A 83 8.33 19.38 3.11
N GLN A 84 7.34 18.58 3.51
CA GLN A 84 7.31 18.01 4.86
C GLN A 84 8.53 17.11 5.09
N PHE A 85 8.87 16.23 4.14
CA PHE A 85 10.04 15.36 4.27
C PHE A 85 11.38 16.10 4.30
N GLN A 86 11.53 17.16 3.52
CA GLN A 86 12.73 17.99 3.52
C GLN A 86 12.90 18.77 4.84
N ASN A 87 11.78 19.21 5.44
CA ASN A 87 11.78 19.92 6.72
C ASN A 87 11.80 18.97 7.93
N SER A 88 11.46 17.69 7.76
CA SER A 88 11.34 16.71 8.84
C SER A 88 12.59 15.85 9.09
N HIS A 89 13.76 16.24 8.59
CA HIS A 89 15.03 15.55 8.89
C HIS A 89 15.38 15.47 10.38
N ASN A 90 14.57 16.02 11.29
CA ASN A 90 14.73 15.87 12.73
C ASN A 90 13.59 15.14 13.47
N TYR A 91 12.45 14.82 12.85
CA TYR A 91 11.36 14.15 13.58
C TYR A 91 10.57 13.22 12.67
N LEU A 92 10.97 11.95 12.66
CA LEU A 92 10.14 10.85 12.18
C LEU A 92 9.11 10.53 13.29
N PRO A 93 7.79 10.70 13.08
CA PRO A 93 6.82 10.19 14.03
C PRO A 93 6.69 8.67 13.83
N LYS A 94 7.49 7.91 14.59
CA LYS A 94 7.10 6.56 15.01
C LYS A 94 5.87 6.72 15.89
N ASN A 95 4.69 6.41 15.39
CA ASN A 95 3.57 5.90 16.20
C ASN A 95 2.37 5.62 15.29
N GLN A 96 2.35 4.40 14.76
CA GLN A 96 1.15 3.58 14.48
C GLN A 96 1.64 2.23 13.94
N GLN A 97 2.28 1.45 14.81
CA GLN A 97 2.35 0.00 14.64
C GLN A 97 1.56 -0.60 15.80
N GLU A 98 0.36 -1.07 15.46
CA GLU A 98 -0.44 -1.90 16.35
C GLU A 98 0.26 -3.26 16.55
N ASN A 99 0.48 -3.58 17.83
CA ASN A 99 0.62 -4.89 18.47
C ASN A 99 0.85 -6.12 17.57
N ILE A 100 2.10 -6.60 17.54
CA ILE A 100 2.46 -8.00 17.27
C ILE A 100 3.46 -8.42 18.37
N PRO A 101 3.29 -9.58 19.03
CA PRO A 101 4.09 -9.95 20.19
C PRO A 101 5.56 -10.22 19.83
N ILE A 102 6.43 -9.75 20.72
CA ILE A 102 7.88 -9.89 20.70
C ILE A 102 8.23 -11.37 20.87
N ILE A 103 8.90 -11.95 19.86
CA ILE A 103 9.71 -13.16 20.03
C ILE A 103 11.17 -12.69 20.09
N GLU A 104 11.81 -13.07 21.18
CA GLU A 104 13.23 -12.88 21.49
C GLU A 104 14.15 -13.51 20.44
N GLN A 105 15.43 -13.12 20.51
CA GLN A 105 16.60 -13.64 19.78
C GLN A 105 16.90 -12.88 18.47
N THR A 106 18.10 -12.39 18.18
CA THR A 106 19.44 -12.63 18.74
C THR A 106 20.33 -11.43 18.42
N ASN A 107 21.32 -11.21 19.29
CA ASN A 107 22.43 -10.30 19.10
C ASN A 107 23.07 -10.44 17.72
N ASN A 108 22.93 -9.43 16.87
CA ASN A 108 23.89 -9.14 15.82
C ASN A 108 24.17 -7.65 15.86
N SER A 109 25.36 -7.32 16.36
CA SER A 109 25.92 -5.98 16.37
C SER A 109 26.05 -5.47 14.94
N PHE A 110 25.06 -4.73 14.47
CA PHE A 110 25.27 -3.80 13.38
C PHE A 110 25.78 -2.51 14.02
N VAL A 111 27.10 -2.35 14.01
CA VAL A 111 27.74 -1.06 14.28
C VAL A 111 27.26 -0.13 13.17
N GLU A 112 26.22 0.66 13.49
CA GLU A 112 25.91 1.88 12.77
C GLU A 112 27.11 2.81 12.94
N THR A 113 28.06 2.73 12.00
CA THR A 113 28.94 3.86 11.71
C THR A 113 28.04 4.98 11.17
N LYS A 114 27.52 5.78 12.10
CA LYS A 114 27.08 7.15 11.87
C LYS A 114 28.20 7.84 11.09
N ILE A 115 28.00 8.01 9.79
CA ILE A 115 28.74 9.01 9.04
C ILE A 115 28.16 10.35 9.51
N THR A 116 28.74 10.88 10.58
CA THR A 116 28.58 12.28 10.94
C THR A 116 29.00 13.12 9.75
N LEU A 117 28.03 13.78 9.13
CA LEU A 117 28.23 14.96 8.28
C LEU A 117 28.79 16.10 9.15
N SER A 118 30.05 16.00 9.53
CA SER A 118 30.79 17.12 10.12
C SER A 118 32.27 17.00 9.80
N ASP A 119 32.62 17.05 8.52
CA ASP A 119 33.91 17.55 8.09
C ASP A 119 33.74 18.08 6.66
N LYS A 120 33.24 19.31 6.55
CA LYS A 120 33.72 20.16 5.47
C LYS A 120 35.24 20.13 5.61
N PRO A 121 36.03 19.77 4.58
CA PRO A 121 37.46 19.90 4.71
C PRO A 121 37.73 21.36 5.06
N LYS A 122 38.21 21.62 6.29
CA LYS A 122 38.86 22.88 6.60
C LYS A 122 39.95 22.98 5.54
N ILE A 123 39.73 23.87 4.57
CA ILE A 123 40.78 24.32 3.67
C ILE A 123 41.81 24.92 4.62
N ASN A 124 42.79 24.12 5.02
CA ASN A 124 43.96 24.61 5.71
C ASN A 124 44.50 25.70 4.80
N SER A 125 44.38 26.94 5.26
CA SER A 125 44.97 28.10 4.62
C SER A 125 46.43 27.76 4.40
N ILE A 126 46.79 27.53 3.14
CA ILE A 126 48.16 27.28 2.73
C ILE A 126 48.96 28.48 3.23
N VAL A 127 49.85 28.21 4.18
CA VAL A 127 50.88 29.14 4.62
C VAL A 127 51.60 29.61 3.37
N GLN A 128 51.36 30.87 3.00
CA GLN A 128 52.06 31.52 1.91
C GLN A 128 53.52 31.68 2.31
N THR A 129 54.36 30.73 1.93
CA THR A 129 55.80 30.95 1.87
C THR A 129 56.05 31.93 0.73
N LYS A 130 56.32 33.18 1.12
CA LYS A 130 56.69 34.29 0.25
C LYS A 130 58.03 34.00 -0.43
N ASN A 131 57.99 33.28 -1.55
CA ASN A 131 59.04 33.33 -2.57
C ASN A 131 58.51 34.12 -3.76
N ASN A 132 58.65 35.45 -3.69
CA ASN A 132 58.32 36.36 -4.78
C ASN A 132 59.34 36.22 -5.93
N LYS A 133 59.17 35.19 -6.76
CA LYS A 133 59.58 35.27 -8.16
C LYS A 133 58.39 35.87 -8.92
N LEU A 134 58.61 36.99 -9.61
CA LEU A 134 57.62 37.61 -10.48
C LEU A 134 57.22 36.59 -11.56
N LYS A 135 56.02 36.01 -11.43
CA LYS A 135 55.50 35.06 -12.41
C LYS A 135 55.11 35.81 -13.67
N THR A 136 55.43 35.25 -14.82
CA THR A 136 55.03 35.85 -16.10
C THR A 136 53.52 35.65 -16.29
N ALA A 137 52.84 36.55 -17.00
CA ALA A 137 51.39 36.44 -17.26
C ALA A 137 50.98 35.08 -17.85
N LYS A 138 51.86 34.47 -18.67
CA LYS A 138 51.70 33.12 -19.21
C LYS A 138 51.67 32.04 -18.13
N GLU A 139 52.54 32.11 -17.13
CA GLU A 139 52.57 31.14 -16.02
C GLU A 139 51.32 31.26 -15.13
N LEU A 140 50.83 32.47 -14.91
CA LEU A 140 49.57 32.69 -14.16
C LEU A 140 48.38 32.07 -14.89
N PHE A 141 48.31 32.24 -16.22
CA PHE A 141 47.26 31.65 -17.06
C PHE A 141 47.33 30.11 -17.07
N GLU A 142 48.53 29.52 -17.18
CA GLU A 142 48.70 28.06 -17.13
C GLU A 142 48.30 27.47 -15.75
N ILE A 143 48.63 28.17 -14.66
CA ILE A 143 48.20 27.78 -13.31
C ILE A 143 46.67 27.84 -13.19
N GLU A 144 46.04 28.91 -13.67
CA GLU A 144 44.58 29.07 -13.65
C GLU A 144 43.89 27.97 -14.48
N GLN A 145 44.39 27.69 -15.68
CA GLN A 145 43.87 26.63 -16.54
C GLN A 145 44.01 25.24 -15.88
N SER A 146 45.14 24.97 -15.21
CA SER A 146 45.35 23.71 -14.49
C SER A 146 44.43 23.58 -13.27
N SER A 147 44.15 24.68 -12.57
CA SER A 147 43.22 24.74 -11.44
C SER A 147 41.79 24.46 -11.90
N ASN A 148 41.39 25.06 -13.03
CA ASN A 148 40.05 24.89 -13.59
C ASN A 148 39.79 23.43 -14.03
N LYS A 149 40.76 22.80 -14.70
CA LYS A 149 40.70 21.37 -15.06
C LYS A 149 40.58 20.45 -13.84
N LYS A 150 41.27 20.77 -12.73
CA LYS A 150 41.13 20.02 -11.47
C LYS A 150 39.72 20.18 -10.89
N ASN A 151 39.17 21.39 -10.88
CA ASN A 151 37.81 21.65 -10.40
C ASN A 151 36.76 20.91 -11.25
N GLU A 152 36.91 20.92 -12.58
CA GLU A 152 36.06 20.13 -13.49
C GLU A 152 36.11 18.63 -13.17
N LEU A 153 37.31 18.09 -12.93
CA LEU A 153 37.48 16.69 -12.55
C LEU A 153 36.81 16.38 -11.20
N TYR A 154 36.96 17.24 -10.20
CA TYR A 154 36.28 17.06 -8.90
C TYR A 154 34.76 17.12 -9.04
N ASN A 155 34.23 18.04 -9.84
CA ASN A 155 32.80 18.14 -10.11
C ASN A 155 32.28 16.87 -10.82
N LEU A 156 33.05 16.32 -11.76
CA LEU A 156 32.69 15.06 -12.42
C LEU A 156 32.68 13.88 -11.44
N ILE A 157 33.69 13.79 -10.57
CA ILE A 157 33.76 12.76 -9.52
C ILE A 157 32.55 12.87 -8.59
N TYR A 158 32.22 14.09 -8.16
CA TYR A 158 31.09 14.34 -7.27
C TYR A 158 29.76 13.92 -7.91
N LYS A 159 29.52 14.33 -9.16
CA LYS A 159 28.33 13.93 -9.91
C LYS A 159 28.21 12.41 -10.07
N LYS A 160 29.32 11.73 -10.39
CA LYS A 160 29.34 10.27 -10.49
C LYS A 160 29.06 9.59 -9.15
N TYR A 161 29.52 10.17 -8.05
CA TYR A 161 29.25 9.67 -6.71
C TYR A 161 27.77 9.83 -6.33
N GLU A 162 27.15 10.96 -6.66
CA GLU A 162 25.70 11.18 -6.49
C GLU A 162 24.87 10.17 -7.31
N ASP A 163 25.23 9.95 -8.58
CA ASP A 163 24.58 8.96 -9.43
C ASP A 163 24.65 7.54 -8.80
N LEU A 164 25.82 7.18 -8.25
CA LEU A 164 26.02 5.89 -7.56
C LEU A 164 25.18 5.77 -6.28
N LEU A 165 25.02 6.86 -5.53
CA LEU A 165 24.15 6.89 -4.35
C LEU A 165 22.69 6.64 -4.73
N ILE A 166 22.20 7.27 -5.80
CA ILE A 166 20.84 7.04 -6.32
C ILE A 166 20.65 5.58 -6.74
N VAL A 167 21.62 4.98 -7.42
CA VAL A 167 21.57 3.56 -7.81
C VAL A 167 21.54 2.66 -6.57
N LYS A 168 22.37 2.93 -5.56
CA LYS A 168 22.37 2.18 -4.30
C LYS A 168 21.03 2.26 -3.57
N GLU A 169 20.39 3.42 -3.57
CA GLU A 169 19.08 3.60 -2.97
C GLU A 169 18.01 2.79 -3.71
N LYS A 170 17.99 2.83 -5.05
CA LYS A 170 17.09 2.02 -5.87
C LYS A 170 17.26 0.52 -5.63
N ILE A 171 18.50 0.03 -5.50
CA ILE A 171 18.78 -1.37 -5.18
C ILE A 171 18.24 -1.72 -3.78
N THR A 172 18.42 -0.85 -2.80
CA THR A 172 17.90 -1.07 -1.43
C THR A 172 16.37 -1.13 -1.43
N GLN A 173 15.71 -0.23 -2.16
CA GLN A 173 14.25 -0.23 -2.31
C GLN A 173 13.75 -1.51 -3.00
N ALA A 174 14.39 -1.93 -4.09
CA ALA A 174 14.04 -3.16 -4.80
C ALA A 174 14.15 -4.40 -3.89
N LYS A 175 15.25 -4.51 -3.13
CA LYS A 175 15.42 -5.59 -2.13
C LYS A 175 14.32 -5.57 -1.08
N HIS A 176 13.91 -4.40 -0.62
CA HIS A 176 12.85 -4.31 0.38
C HIS A 176 11.49 -4.79 -0.18
N ILE A 177 11.18 -4.48 -1.44
CA ILE A 177 9.98 -4.99 -2.12
C ILE A 177 10.03 -6.51 -2.23
N GLU A 178 11.16 -7.06 -2.69
CA GLU A 178 11.37 -8.51 -2.82
C GLU A 178 11.17 -9.24 -1.47
N THR A 179 11.68 -8.67 -0.37
CA THR A 179 11.47 -9.26 0.96
C THR A 179 10.00 -9.26 1.39
N LYS A 180 9.24 -8.19 1.09
CA LYS A 180 7.81 -8.13 1.39
C LYS A 180 7.02 -9.16 0.60
N GLU A 181 7.31 -9.30 -0.69
CA GLU A 181 6.69 -10.31 -1.54
C GLU A 181 7.00 -11.73 -1.05
N LYS A 182 8.26 -11.99 -0.68
CA LYS A 182 8.67 -13.28 -0.11
C LYS A 182 7.89 -13.62 1.17
N ILE A 183 7.72 -12.65 2.08
CA ILE A 183 6.93 -12.84 3.31
C ILE A 183 5.45 -13.11 2.97
N TYR A 184 4.89 -12.38 2.01
CA TYR A 184 3.51 -12.60 1.56
C TYR A 184 3.31 -14.02 1.02
N PHE A 185 4.21 -14.50 0.16
CA PHE A 185 4.16 -15.86 -0.37
C PHE A 185 4.34 -16.92 0.71
N GLN A 186 5.25 -16.70 1.67
CA GLN A 186 5.43 -17.60 2.80
C GLN A 186 4.15 -17.73 3.63
N ASN A 187 3.53 -16.61 4.01
CA ASN A 187 2.27 -16.62 4.76
C ASN A 187 1.15 -17.36 4.01
N LYS A 188 1.12 -17.24 2.67
CA LYS A 188 0.14 -17.95 1.84
C LYS A 188 0.40 -19.46 1.80
N LEU A 189 1.67 -19.88 1.76
CA LEU A 189 2.05 -21.29 1.86
C LEU A 189 1.67 -21.86 3.24
N ASP A 190 1.98 -21.15 4.32
CA ASP A 190 1.65 -21.59 5.68
C ASP A 190 0.12 -21.74 5.87
N GLN A 191 -0.69 -20.85 5.27
CA GLN A 191 -2.15 -21.00 5.27
C GLN A 191 -2.62 -22.24 4.50
N ILE A 192 -1.99 -22.55 3.37
CA ILE A 192 -2.30 -23.74 2.58
C ILE A 192 -1.90 -24.99 3.37
N GLU A 193 -0.73 -25.01 3.97
CA GLU A 193 -0.25 -26.11 4.80
C GLU A 193 -1.21 -26.39 5.96
N ASN A 194 -1.63 -25.36 6.68
CA ASN A 194 -2.63 -25.48 7.74
C ASN A 194 -3.96 -26.05 7.24
N LYS A 195 -4.42 -25.65 6.05
CA LYS A 195 -5.63 -26.22 5.43
C LYS A 195 -5.45 -27.70 5.08
N VAL A 196 -4.30 -28.08 4.51
CA VAL A 196 -3.97 -29.48 4.18
C VAL A 196 -3.92 -30.33 5.44
N GLN A 197 -3.24 -29.86 6.49
CA GLN A 197 -3.17 -30.56 7.79
C GLN A 197 -4.56 -30.77 8.40
N ASN A 198 -5.45 -29.78 8.30
CA ASN A 198 -6.83 -29.92 8.75
C ASN A 198 -7.63 -30.94 7.94
N ILE A 199 -7.41 -31.01 6.62
CA ILE A 199 -8.04 -32.03 5.77
C ILE A 199 -7.52 -33.43 6.13
N LEU A 200 -6.21 -33.59 6.31
CA LEU A 200 -5.60 -34.87 6.71
C LEU A 200 -6.16 -35.37 8.06
N LYS A 201 -6.30 -34.48 9.05
CA LYS A 201 -6.94 -34.81 10.33
C LYS A 201 -8.39 -35.27 10.15
N LYS A 202 -9.18 -34.58 9.31
CA LYS A 202 -10.56 -34.97 9.00
C LYS A 202 -10.64 -36.32 8.31
N LEU A 203 -9.73 -36.60 7.36
CA LEU A 203 -9.66 -37.89 6.68
C LEU A 203 -9.33 -39.03 7.66
N SER A 204 -8.36 -38.82 8.55
CA SER A 204 -8.02 -39.81 9.59
C SER A 204 -9.21 -40.13 10.50
N ILE A 205 -9.96 -39.11 10.96
CA ILE A 205 -11.18 -39.31 11.75
C ILE A 205 -12.25 -40.09 10.94
N LEU A 206 -12.41 -39.78 9.66
CA LEU A 206 -13.33 -40.49 8.77
C LEU A 206 -12.94 -41.96 8.60
N GLU A 207 -11.66 -42.26 8.36
CA GLU A 207 -11.14 -43.63 8.23
C GLU A 207 -11.35 -44.44 9.52
N GLU A 208 -11.11 -43.83 10.68
CA GLU A 208 -11.34 -44.46 11.98
C GLU A 208 -12.84 -44.77 12.18
N ASN A 209 -13.72 -43.83 11.85
CA ASN A 209 -15.17 -44.02 11.92
C ASN A 209 -15.68 -45.09 10.93
N PHE A 210 -15.12 -45.16 9.72
CA PHE A 210 -15.44 -46.21 8.76
C PHE A 210 -15.00 -47.59 9.24
N SER A 211 -13.85 -47.69 9.91
CA SER A 211 -13.35 -48.93 10.49
C SER A 211 -14.24 -49.40 11.63
N LYS A 212 -14.62 -48.50 12.55
CA LYS A 212 -15.57 -48.78 13.64
C LYS A 212 -16.93 -49.24 13.12
N LYS A 213 -17.49 -48.59 12.10
CA LYS A 213 -18.75 -49.01 11.46
C LYS A 213 -18.66 -50.41 10.84
N LYS A 214 -17.55 -50.76 10.19
CA LYS A 214 -17.34 -52.11 9.64
C LYS A 214 -17.28 -53.18 10.74
N GLU A 215 -16.68 -52.86 11.90
CA GLU A 215 -16.66 -53.77 13.06
C GLU A 215 -18.05 -53.91 13.71
N GLU A 216 -18.82 -52.82 13.82
CA GLU A 216 -20.21 -52.86 14.30
C GLU A 216 -21.16 -53.65 13.36
N GLU A 217 -20.97 -53.56 12.05
CA GLU A 217 -21.76 -54.34 11.09
C GLU A 217 -21.40 -55.83 11.11
N LYS A 218 -20.13 -56.17 11.33
CA LYS A 218 -19.69 -57.58 11.49
C LYS A 218 -20.24 -58.20 12.77
N SER A 219 -20.30 -57.44 13.87
CA SER A 219 -20.86 -57.92 15.14
C SER A 219 -22.39 -58.05 15.13
N LYS A 220 -23.12 -57.22 14.38
CA LYS A 220 -24.59 -57.36 14.20
C LYS A 220 -25.02 -58.56 13.34
N LYS A 221 -24.15 -59.12 12.49
CA LYS A 221 -24.44 -60.33 11.68
C LYS A 221 -24.39 -61.65 12.47
N ILE A 222 -24.01 -61.63 13.75
CA ILE A 222 -23.95 -62.82 14.63
C ILE A 222 -25.21 -62.90 15.53
N VAL A 223 -26.37 -62.51 15.01
CA VAL A 223 -27.65 -62.89 15.61
C VAL A 223 -28.29 -63.90 14.65
N PRO A 224 -28.48 -65.18 15.06
CA PRO A 224 -29.05 -66.17 14.17
C PRO A 224 -30.47 -65.76 13.81
N SER A 225 -30.69 -65.51 12.52
CA SER A 225 -32.01 -65.20 11.98
C SER A 225 -32.99 -66.32 12.34
N LYS A 226 -34.05 -65.97 13.06
CA LYS A 226 -35.16 -66.87 13.39
C LYS A 226 -35.69 -67.51 12.10
N LYS A 227 -35.82 -68.84 12.15
CA LYS A 227 -36.30 -69.76 11.11
C LYS A 227 -37.38 -69.14 10.21
N SER A 228 -37.10 -69.03 8.91
CA SER A 228 -38.10 -68.70 7.90
C SER A 228 -39.17 -69.79 7.84
N LYS A 229 -40.45 -69.40 7.97
CA LYS A 229 -41.60 -70.27 7.79
C LYS A 229 -41.64 -70.75 6.33
N ASN A 230 -41.62 -72.06 6.11
CA ASN A 230 -41.90 -72.67 4.80
C ASN A 230 -43.37 -72.42 4.40
N TRP A 231 -43.61 -71.47 3.50
CA TRP A 231 -44.91 -71.33 2.85
C TRP A 231 -45.03 -72.41 1.78
N LYS A 232 -45.85 -73.44 2.04
CA LYS A 232 -46.21 -74.44 1.03
C LYS A 232 -47.06 -73.77 -0.05
N THR A 233 -46.52 -73.66 -1.27
CA THR A 233 -47.28 -73.26 -2.46
C THR A 233 -48.38 -74.28 -2.76
N ARG A 234 -49.65 -73.91 -2.58
CA ARG A 234 -50.78 -74.71 -3.06
C ARG A 234 -50.87 -74.57 -4.58
N LYS A 235 -50.73 -75.69 -5.31
CA LYS A 235 -51.02 -75.74 -6.75
C LYS A 235 -52.54 -75.58 -6.95
N THR A 236 -52.97 -74.55 -7.67
CA THR A 236 -54.36 -74.39 -8.08
C THR A 236 -54.63 -75.32 -9.27
N LYS A 237 -55.58 -76.25 -9.10
CA LYS A 237 -56.12 -77.07 -10.19
C LYS A 237 -57.15 -76.24 -10.96
N PHE A 238 -56.71 -75.40 -11.89
CA PHE A 238 -57.61 -74.87 -12.92
C PHE A 238 -57.46 -75.75 -14.16
N LEU A 239 -58.51 -76.53 -14.45
CA LEU A 239 -58.73 -77.16 -15.75
C LEU A 239 -59.43 -76.12 -16.65
N PRO A 240 -58.91 -75.83 -17.85
CA PRO A 240 -59.64 -75.01 -18.80
C PRO A 240 -60.72 -75.89 -19.45
N THR A 241 -61.99 -75.61 -19.14
CA THR A 241 -63.12 -76.09 -19.94
C THR A 241 -63.16 -75.33 -21.25
N LEU A 242 -62.67 -75.95 -22.32
CA LEU A 242 -62.97 -75.53 -23.68
C LEU A 242 -64.41 -75.92 -23.98
N THR A 243 -65.33 -74.96 -23.88
CA THR A 243 -66.69 -75.11 -24.40
C THR A 243 -66.68 -74.86 -25.90
N THR A 244 -67.04 -75.90 -26.64
CA THR A 244 -67.42 -75.86 -28.06
C THR A 244 -68.62 -74.93 -28.28
N SER A 245 -68.55 -74.10 -29.33
CA SER A 245 -69.72 -73.38 -29.84
C SER A 245 -69.48 -72.91 -31.29
N ARG A 246 -70.14 -73.62 -32.21
CA ARG A 246 -70.56 -73.29 -33.58
C ARG A 246 -69.55 -72.74 -34.58
#